data_AF-A0A8E6L9G2-F1
#
_entry.id   AF-A0A8E6L9G2-F1
#
_cell.length_a   1.000
_cell.length_b   1.000
_cell.length_c   1.000
_cell.angle_alpha   90.00
_cell.angle_beta   90.00
_cell.angle_gamma   90.00
#
_symmetry.space_group_name_H-M   'P 1'
#
loop_
_entity.id
_entity.type
_entity.pdbx_description
1 polymer ?
#
loop_
_entity_poly.entity_id
_entity_poly.type
_entity_poly.pdbx_seq_one_letter_code
_entity_poly.pdbx_strand_id
1 'polypeptide(L)' 'MAREYEQQLQQKREKKLILKGMLSRLVHLESWHGTLTGFKVENGLDGNVSERGDGYEMVIRGLSVDQLIKVAGFIKQL' A
#
# COMPACT_ATOMS: atom_id res chain seq x y z
N MET A 1 -8.95 -21.18 -21.11
CA MET A 1 -9.69 -19.90 -21.14
C MET A 1 -10.40 -19.59 -19.82
N ALA A 2 -11.58 -20.16 -19.48
CA ALA A 2 -12.30 -19.78 -18.24
C ALA A 2 -11.56 -20.17 -16.93
N ARG A 3 -11.03 -21.41 -16.85
CA ARG A 3 -10.29 -21.89 -15.66
C ARG A 3 -8.99 -21.13 -15.41
N GLU A 4 -8.26 -20.79 -16.47
CA GLU A 4 -7.00 -20.02 -16.34
C GLU A 4 -7.28 -18.59 -15.86
N TYR A 5 -8.37 -17.98 -16.35
CA TYR A 5 -8.81 -16.67 -15.88
C TYR A 5 -9.21 -16.69 -14.39
N GLU A 6 -9.96 -17.70 -13.96
CA GLU A 6 -10.31 -17.88 -12.54
C GLU A 6 -9.08 -18.08 -11.65
N GLN A 7 -8.11 -18.89 -12.10
CA GLN A 7 -6.84 -19.09 -11.38
C GLN A 7 -6.04 -17.79 -11.27
N GLN A 8 -5.96 -16.98 -12.33
CA GLN A 8 -5.31 -15.67 -12.29
C GLN A 8 -6.02 -14.72 -11.33
N LEU A 9 -7.35 -14.74 -11.30
CA LEU A 9 -8.13 -13.92 -10.38
C LEU A 9 -7.86 -14.30 -8.92
N GLN A 10 -7.82 -15.60 -8.64
CA GLN A 10 -7.53 -16.13 -7.31
C GLN A 10 -6.12 -15.77 -6.85
N GLN A 11 -5.12 -15.95 -7.70
CA GLN A 11 -3.73 -15.55 -7.41
C GLN A 11 -3.62 -14.05 -7.12
N LYS A 12 -4.33 -13.21 -7.87
CA LYS A 12 -4.38 -11.75 -7.60
C LYS A 12 -4.98 -11.46 -6.23
N ARG A 13 -6.06 -12.15 -5.83
CA ARG A 13 -6.68 -12.00 -4.51
C ARG A 13 -5.73 -12.43 -3.39
N GLU A 14 -5.05 -13.55 -3.55
CA GLU A 14 -4.09 -14.06 -2.56
C GLU A 14 -2.92 -13.10 -2.37
N LYS A 15 -2.33 -12.58 -3.47
CA LYS A 15 -1.27 -11.56 -3.40
C LYS A 15 -1.73 -10.31 -2.64
N LYS A 16 -2.96 -9.85 -2.89
CA LYS A 16 -3.55 -8.70 -2.17
C LYS A 16 -3.68 -8.96 -0.67
N LEU A 17 -4.13 -10.14 -0.28
CA LEU A 17 -4.27 -10.53 1.12
C LEU A 17 -2.90 -10.61 1.82
N ILE A 18 -1.91 -11.21 1.16
CA ILE A 18 -0.54 -11.28 1.67
C ILE A 18 0.04 -9.88 1.87
N LEU A 19 -0.11 -8.99 0.88
CA LEU A 19 0.37 -7.61 0.98
C LEU A 19 -0.31 -6.86 2.13
N LYS A 20 -1.65 -6.94 2.25
CA LYS A 20 -2.37 -6.37 3.41
C LYS A 20 -1.86 -6.92 4.73
N GLY A 21 -1.67 -8.24 4.83
CA GLY A 21 -1.17 -8.88 6.05
C GLY A 21 0.26 -8.48 6.42
N MET A 22 1.10 -8.15 5.44
CA MET A 22 2.43 -7.58 5.70
C MET A 22 2.35 -6.12 6.15
N LEU A 23 1.54 -5.31 5.46
CA LEU A 23 1.36 -3.90 5.81
C LEU A 23 0.74 -3.71 7.20
N SER A 24 -0.19 -4.58 7.61
CA SER A 24 -0.84 -4.51 8.93
C SER A 24 0.09 -4.78 10.10
N ARG A 25 1.27 -5.36 9.85
CA ARG A 25 2.32 -5.55 10.87
C ARG A 25 3.14 -4.28 11.08
N LEU A 26 3.10 -3.35 10.13
CA LEU A 26 3.90 -2.12 10.14
C LEU A 26 3.07 -0.91 10.56
N VAL A 27 1.81 -0.83 10.13
CA VAL A 27 0.92 0.31 10.36
C VAL A 27 -0.51 -0.14 10.60
N HIS A 28 -1.27 0.69 11.32
CA HIS A 28 -2.71 0.46 11.46
C HIS A 28 -3.39 0.67 10.11
N LEU A 29 -4.05 -0.38 9.61
CA LEU A 29 -4.76 -0.34 8.33
C LEU A 29 -6.18 0.16 8.52
N GLU A 30 -6.61 1.02 7.60
CA GLU A 30 -7.98 1.51 7.53
C GLU A 30 -8.58 1.19 6.16
N SER A 31 -9.90 1.02 6.12
CA SER A 31 -10.62 0.88 4.84
C SER A 31 -10.57 2.21 4.09
N TRP A 32 -10.14 2.19 2.83
CA TRP A 32 -10.07 3.39 1.99
C TRP A 32 -10.62 3.08 0.59
N HIS A 33 -11.69 3.78 0.22
CA HIS A 33 -12.43 3.51 -1.02
C HIS A 33 -11.55 3.64 -2.28
N GLY A 34 -11.61 2.66 -3.18
CA GLY A 34 -10.86 2.67 -4.44
C GLY A 34 -9.37 2.35 -4.32
N THR A 35 -8.91 1.85 -3.17
CA THR A 35 -7.49 1.52 -2.93
C THR A 35 -7.34 0.08 -2.44
N LEU A 36 -6.10 -0.41 -2.35
CA LEU A 36 -5.84 -1.69 -1.70
C LEU A 36 -6.14 -1.56 -0.20
N THR A 37 -5.50 -0.61 0.48
CA THR A 37 -5.74 -0.30 1.89
C THR A 37 -5.34 1.13 2.20
N GLY A 38 -6.05 1.76 3.11
CA GLY A 38 -5.58 2.97 3.80
C GLY A 38 -4.67 2.59 4.95
N PHE A 39 -3.96 3.58 5.48
CA PHE A 39 -3.28 3.48 6.77
C PHE A 39 -3.36 4.81 7.51
N LYS A 40 -3.29 4.71 8.83
CA LYS A 40 -3.18 5.85 9.74
C LYS A 40 -2.16 5.51 10.82
N VAL A 41 -1.34 6.48 11.19
CA VAL A 41 -0.33 6.31 12.24
C VAL A 41 -0.48 7.40 13.30
N GLU A 42 -0.01 7.12 14.52
CA GLU A 42 -0.26 7.93 15.71
C GLU A 42 0.29 9.35 15.62
N ASN A 43 1.34 9.57 14.82
CA ASN A 43 1.95 10.88 14.61
C ASN A 43 1.16 11.78 13.63
N GLY A 44 -0.08 11.41 13.28
CA GLY A 44 -0.96 12.20 12.45
C GLY A 44 -0.75 12.03 10.94
N LEU A 45 0.17 11.16 10.50
CA LEU A 45 0.28 10.80 9.09
C LEU A 45 -0.81 9.81 8.71
N ASP A 46 -1.33 9.98 7.50
CA ASP A 46 -2.24 9.03 6.87
C ASP A 46 -1.84 8.79 5.42
N GLY A 47 -2.49 7.80 4.81
CA GLY A 47 -2.22 7.50 3.43
C GLY A 47 -2.97 6.31 2.92
N ASN A 48 -2.61 5.92 1.70
CA ASN A 48 -3.17 4.73 1.09
C ASN A 48 -2.14 4.06 0.19
N VAL A 49 -2.36 2.76 -0.01
CA VAL A 49 -1.66 1.94 -0.98
C VAL A 49 -2.68 1.52 -2.03
N SER A 50 -2.36 1.71 -3.30
CA SER A 50 -3.18 1.28 -4.44
C SER A 50 -2.35 0.46 -5.43
N GLU A 51 -3.01 -0.38 -6.23
CA GLU A 51 -2.38 -1.02 -7.38
C GLU A 51 -2.53 -0.11 -8.59
N ARG A 52 -1.44 0.14 -9.31
CA ARG A 52 -1.43 0.89 -10.57
C ARG A 52 -0.56 0.18 -11.60
N GLY A 53 -1.18 -0.21 -12.72
CA GLY A 53 -0.47 -0.93 -13.79
C GLY A 53 0.10 -2.25 -13.30
N ASP A 54 1.42 -2.41 -13.44
CA ASP A 54 2.21 -3.56 -12.99
C ASP A 54 2.79 -3.39 -11.57
N GLY A 55 2.54 -2.26 -10.90
CA GLY A 55 3.14 -1.93 -9.61
C GLY A 55 2.15 -1.43 -8.55
N TYR A 56 2.72 -0.88 -7.49
CA TYR A 56 2.00 -0.29 -6.35
C TYR A 56 2.32 1.20 -6.23
N GLU A 57 1.30 1.97 -5.90
CA GLU A 57 1.43 3.38 -5.54
C GLU A 57 1.15 3.54 -4.05
N MET A 58 1.99 4.31 -3.36
CA MET A 58 1.78 4.71 -1.98
C MET A 58 1.68 6.23 -1.92
N VAL A 59 0.60 6.72 -1.31
CA VAL A 59 0.39 8.14 -1.02
C VAL A 59 0.53 8.32 0.49
N ILE A 60 1.41 9.24 0.91
CA ILE A 60 1.62 9.61 2.32
C ILE A 60 1.25 11.09 2.47
N ARG A 61 0.36 11.41 3.40
CA ARG A 61 -0.12 12.77 3.67
C ARG A 61 0.27 13.20 5.08
N GLY A 62 0.31 14.52 5.28
CA GLY A 62 0.64 15.13 6.57
C GLY A 62 2.14 15.21 6.87
N LEU A 63 3.01 14.90 5.91
CA LEU A 63 4.46 14.97 6.10
C LEU A 63 4.93 16.39 6.40
N SER A 64 5.73 16.56 7.44
CA SER A 64 6.54 17.76 7.62
C SER A 64 7.69 17.80 6.61
N VAL A 65 8.34 18.97 6.46
CA VAL A 65 9.52 19.12 5.59
C VAL A 65 10.60 18.09 5.92
N ASP A 66 10.94 17.96 7.21
CA ASP A 66 11.95 17.00 7.67
C ASP A 66 11.58 15.55 7.35
N GLN A 67 10.30 15.17 7.52
CA GLN A 67 9.83 13.82 7.20
C GLN A 67 9.83 13.55 5.70
N LEU A 68 9.46 14.54 4.88
CA LEU A 68 9.51 14.45 3.42
C LEU A 68 10.95 14.20 2.94
N ILE A 69 11.92 14.95 3.47
CA ILE A 69 13.34 14.76 3.14
C ILE A 69 13.84 13.37 3.57
N LYS A 70 13.42 12.89 4.75
CA LYS A 70 13.77 11.54 5.22
C LYS A 70 13.23 10.46 4.29
N VAL A 71 11.96 10.56 3.89
CA VAL A 71 11.34 9.60 2.96
C VAL A 71 12.06 9.63 1.61
N ALA A 72 12.33 10.80 1.05
CA ALA A 72 13.08 10.94 -0.20
C ALA A 72 14.50 10.34 -0.09
N GLY A 73 15.16 10.55 1.05
CA GLY A 73 16.47 9.97 1.34
C GLY A 73 16.45 8.44 1.43
N PHE A 74 15.42 7.87 2.07
CA PHE A 74 15.22 6.42 2.11
C PHE A 74 14.98 5.85 0.71
N ILE A 75 14.11 6.47 -0.09
CA ILE A 75 13.83 6.05 -1.46
C ILE A 75 15.09 6.07 -2.33
N LYS A 76 15.96 7.07 -2.18
CA LYS A 76 17.24 7.16 -2.90
C LYS A 76 18.17 5.95 -2.64
N GLN A 77 18.01 5.26 -1.51
CA GLN A 77 18.84 4.12 -1.12
C GLN A 77 18.26 2.76 -1.51
N LEU A 78 17.02 2.72 -2.02
CA LEU A 78 16.40 1.52 -2.58
C LEU A 78 17.05 1.16 -3.93
#